data_AF-A0A965EGB2-F1
#
_entry.id   AF-A0A965EGB2-F1
#
_cell.length_a   1.000
_cell.length_b   1.000
_cell.length_c   1.000
_cell.angle_alpha   90.00
_cell.angle_beta   90.00
_cell.angle_gamma   90.00
#
_symmetry.space_group_name_H-M   'P 1'
#
loop_
_entity.id
_entity.type
_entity.pdbx_description
1 polymer ?
#
loop_
_entity_poly.entity_id
_entity_poly.type
_entity_poly.pdbx_seq_one_letter_code
_entity_poly.pdbx_strand_id
1 'polypeptide(L)' 'MMASHRVDTLVEQLTLEEAVTLLAGHDAWHTAPVERLGIPRMRVSDGPAGVRGTRFGGVPSLNVPCGSRQR' A
#
# COMPACT_ATOMS: atom_id res chain seq x y z
N MET A 1 -14.50 16.49 8.89
CA MET A 1 -13.32 16.12 8.09
C MET A 1 -12.18 15.84 9.06
N MET A 2 -12.11 14.63 9.65
CA MET A 2 -11.22 14.30 10.79
C MET A 2 -9.89 13.64 10.37
N ALA A 3 -9.76 13.20 9.10
CA ALA A 3 -8.57 12.51 8.61
C ALA A 3 -7.37 13.44 8.37
N SER A 4 -7.61 14.71 7.98
CA SER A 4 -6.54 15.68 7.66
C SER A 4 -5.61 15.89 8.85
N HIS A 5 -6.16 16.22 10.02
CA HIS A 5 -5.36 16.61 11.18
C HIS A 5 -4.39 15.51 11.65
N ARG A 6 -4.80 14.23 11.60
CA ARG A 6 -3.90 13.13 12.00
C ARG A 6 -2.74 12.97 11.01
N VAL A 7 -3.01 13.10 9.71
CA VAL A 7 -1.98 13.00 8.68
C VAL A 7 -1.01 14.16 8.79
N ASP A 8 -1.53 15.39 8.92
CA ASP A 8 -0.72 16.60 9.06
C ASP A 8 0.23 16.51 10.26
N THR A 9 -0.27 16.08 11.43
CA THR A 9 0.55 15.85 12.65
C THR A 9 1.61 14.77 12.48
N LEU A 10 1.35 13.71 11.70
CA LEU A 10 2.35 12.67 11.43
C LEU A 10 3.42 13.17 10.47
N VAL A 11 3.02 13.91 9.44
CA VAL A 11 3.94 14.49 8.44
C VAL A 11 4.91 15.47 9.10
N GLU A 12 4.44 16.31 10.02
CA GLU A 12 5.29 17.24 10.78
C GLU A 12 6.33 16.55 11.68
N GLN A 13 6.11 15.29 12.05
CA GLN A 13 7.01 14.52 12.92
C GLN A 13 8.03 13.66 12.16
N LEU A 14 7.92 13.57 10.84
CA LEU A 14 8.85 12.79 10.03
C LEU A 14 10.22 13.46 9.99
N THR A 15 11.29 12.66 10.04
CA THR A 15 12.58 13.14 9.57
C THR A 15 12.59 13.22 8.04
N LEU A 16 13.57 13.92 7.48
CA LEU A 16 13.72 13.99 6.02
C LEU A 16 13.92 12.59 5.41
N GLU A 17 14.71 11.75 6.06
CA GLU A 17 14.98 10.37 5.63
C GLU A 17 13.72 9.51 5.67
N GLU A 18 12.92 9.62 6.74
CA GLU A 18 11.63 8.93 6.85
C GLU A 18 10.67 9.38 5.74
N ALA A 19 10.57 10.70 5.50
CA ALA A 19 9.74 11.27 4.45
C ALA A 19 10.16 10.80 3.06
N VAL A 20 11.45 10.81 2.75
CA VAL A 20 12.00 10.33 1.46
C VAL A 20 11.73 8.83 1.28
N THR A 21 11.88 8.04 2.34
CA THR A 21 11.68 6.58 2.27
C THR A 21 10.22 6.23 1.98
N LEU A 22 9.25 7.01 2.48
CA LEU A 22 7.83 6.80 2.22
C LEU A 22 7.40 7.07 0.76
N LEU A 23 8.24 7.71 -0.05
CA LEU A 23 7.95 8.00 -1.46
C LEU A 23 8.23 6.82 -2.41
N ALA A 24 8.81 5.73 -1.89
CA ALA A 24 9.12 4.54 -2.66
C ALA A 24 8.54 3.28 -2.01
N GLY A 25 8.35 2.24 -2.85
CA GLY A 25 8.11 0.89 -2.34
C GLY A 25 9.34 0.42 -1.56
N HIS A 26 9.12 -0.17 -0.39
CA HIS A 26 10.20 -0.84 0.35
C HIS A 26 10.63 -2.13 -0.34
N ASP A 27 9.65 -2.82 -0.92
CA ASP A 27 9.86 -3.92 -1.86
C ASP A 27 8.77 -3.86 -2.94
N ALA A 28 8.73 -4.85 -3.83
CA ALA A 28 7.79 -4.87 -4.94
C ALA A 28 6.30 -4.82 -4.52
N TRP A 29 5.97 -5.15 -3.27
CA TRP A 29 4.58 -5.28 -2.80
C TRP A 29 4.31 -4.60 -1.47
N HIS A 30 5.24 -3.83 -0.91
CA HIS A 30 5.06 -3.19 0.38
C HIS A 30 5.60 -1.76 0.44
N THR A 31 4.93 -0.90 1.22
CA THR A 31 5.45 0.43 1.59
C THR A 31 6.49 0.34 2.69
N ALA A 32 7.28 1.39 2.88
CA ALA A 32 8.13 1.51 4.05
C ALA A 32 7.31 1.81 5.33
N PRO A 33 7.64 1.18 6.47
CA PRO A 33 7.09 1.55 7.77
C PRO A 33 7.82 2.76 8.39
N VAL A 34 7.17 3.41 9.36
CA VAL A 34 7.81 4.33 10.31
C VAL A 34 7.31 3.96 11.72
N GLU A 35 7.99 2.99 12.35
CA GLU A 35 7.54 2.35 13.60
C GLU A 35 7.43 3.33 14.76
N ARG A 36 8.34 4.31 14.85
CA ARG A 36 8.32 5.36 15.88
C ARG A 36 7.01 6.15 15.90
N LEU A 37 6.43 6.37 14.72
CA LEU A 37 5.19 7.12 14.52
C LEU A 37 3.97 6.20 14.39
N GLY A 38 4.15 4.89 14.56
CA GLY A 38 3.08 3.91 14.41
C GLY A 38 2.53 3.80 12.98
N ILE A 39 3.32 4.16 11.97
CA ILE A 39 2.95 4.01 10.55
C ILE A 39 3.35 2.59 10.12
N PRO A 40 2.39 1.69 9.85
CA PRO A 40 2.68 0.32 9.52
C PRO A 40 3.14 0.18 8.07
N ARG A 41 3.86 -0.90 7.80
CA ARG A 41 4.05 -1.41 6.44
C ARG A 41 2.69 -1.78 5.85
N MET A 42 2.36 -1.23 4.69
CA MET A 42 1.16 -1.62 3.94
C MET A 42 1.56 -2.57 2.82
N ARG A 43 0.76 -3.63 2.62
CA ARG A 43 0.90 -4.55 1.49
C ARG A 43 -0.02 -4.12 0.36
N VAL A 44 0.51 -4.14 -0.85
CA VAL A 44 -0.25 -4.01 -2.10
C VAL A 44 -0.25 -5.33 -2.86
N SER A 45 -1.20 -5.49 -3.76
CA SER A 45 -1.32 -6.64 -4.65
C SER A 45 -1.98 -6.18 -5.94
N ASP A 46 -1.59 -6.78 -7.06
CA ASP A 46 -2.29 -6.53 -8.31
C ASP A 46 -3.76 -6.97 -8.26
N GLY A 47 -4.56 -6.21 -9.01
CA GLY A 47 -5.81 -6.59 -9.67
C GLY A 47 -5.65 -6.38 -11.19
N PRO A 48 -6.71 -6.12 -11.98
CA PRO A 48 -8.10 -5.78 -11.61
C PRO A 48 -9.05 -6.99 -11.48
N ALA A 49 -8.63 -8.18 -11.90
CA ALA A 49 -9.47 -9.39 -11.94
C ALA A 49 -9.14 -10.35 -10.77
N GLY A 50 -9.34 -9.86 -9.54
CA GLY A 50 -9.01 -10.61 -8.31
C GLY A 50 -7.73 -10.13 -7.64
N VAL A 51 -7.40 -10.72 -6.48
CA VAL A 51 -6.21 -10.35 -5.68
C VAL A 51 -5.09 -11.35 -5.95
N ARG A 52 -4.01 -10.92 -6.60
CA ARG A 52 -2.90 -11.82 -6.99
C ARG A 52 -2.00 -12.25 -5.83
N GLY A 53 -1.82 -11.39 -4.83
CA GLY A 53 -0.81 -11.54 -3.77
C GLY A 53 0.57 -11.01 -4.17
N THR A 54 1.59 -11.37 -3.38
CA THR A 54 2.94 -10.78 -3.45
C THR A 54 3.92 -11.58 -4.31
N ARG A 55 3.47 -12.63 -5.00
CA ARG A 55 4.30 -13.44 -5.89
C ARG A 55 3.47 -14.05 -7.00
N PHE A 56 4.11 -14.28 -8.15
CA PHE A 56 3.54 -15.13 -9.19
C PHE A 56 3.56 -16.60 -8.73
N GLY A 57 2.55 -17.39 -9.09
CA GLY A 57 2.37 -18.74 -8.52
C GLY A 57 2.11 -18.71 -7.01
N GLY A 58 1.37 -17.68 -6.56
CA GLY A 58 1.08 -17.42 -5.16
C GLY A 58 0.05 -18.35 -4.53
N VAL A 59 -0.49 -17.90 -3.40
CA VAL A 59 -1.63 -18.54 -2.75
C VAL A 59 -2.84 -18.48 -3.70
N PRO A 60 -3.65 -19.54 -3.83
CA PRO A 60 -4.87 -19.49 -4.62
C PRO A 60 -5.77 -18.33 -4.22
N SER A 61 -6.35 -17.65 -5.20
CA SER A 61 -7.25 -16.52 -5.00
C SER A 61 -8.41 -16.54 -5.99
N LEU A 62 -9.45 -15.74 -5.71
CA LEU A 62 -10.61 -15.63 -6.58
C LEU A 62 -10.28 -14.80 -7.82
N ASN A 63 -10.44 -15.40 -8.99
CA ASN A 63 -10.39 -14.71 -10.29
C ASN A 63 -11.81 -14.34 -10.70
N VAL A 64 -12.03 -13.07 -11.03
CA VAL A 64 -13.33 -12.56 -11.50
C VAL A 64 -13.24 -12.24 -13.00
N PRO A 65 -14.37 -12.28 -13.75
CA PRO A 65 -14.36 -11.93 -15.16
C PRO A 65 -13.67 -10.59 -15.44
N CYS A 66 -12.95 -10.49 -16.55
CA CYS A 66 -12.28 -9.26 -16.93
C CYS A 66 -13.30 -8.13 -17.20
N GLY A 67 -12.86 -6.89 -16.99
CA GLY A 67 -13.72 -5.70 -17.11
C GLY A 67 -14.14 -5.33 -18.54
N SER A 68 -13.97 -6.22 -19.52
CA SER A 68 -14.56 -5.98 -20.85
C SER A 68 -16.08 -5.85 -20.67
N ARG A 69 -16.65 -4.86 -21.34
CA ARG A 69 -18.03 -4.41 -21.11
C ARG A 69 -19.02 -5.56 -21.36
N GLN A 70 -19.66 -6.06 -20.31
CA GLN A 70 -20.83 -6.94 -20.40
C GLN A 70 -22.06 -6.03 -20.52
N ARG A 71 -22.44 -5.65 -21.74
CA ARG A 71 -23.79 -5.14 -22.00
C ARG A 71 -24.71 -6.30 -22.33
#